data_AF-A0A930KP58-F1
#
_entry.id   AF-A0A930KP58-F1
#
_cell.length_a   1.000
_cell.length_b   1.000
_cell.length_c   1.000
_cell.angle_alpha   90.00
_cell.angle_beta   90.00
_cell.angle_gamma   90.00
#
_symmetry.space_group_name_H-M   'P 1'
#
loop_
_entity.id
_entity.type
_entity.pdbx_description
1 polymer ?
#
loop_
_entity_poly.entity_id
_entity_poly.type
_entity_poly.pdbx_seq_one_letter_code
_entity_poly.pdbx_strand_id
1 'polypeptide(L)'
;MTDQQALEKYGQQIPPYTWDGDTSEGAPWDTSKVPENIPTKNPELNTYDPCAEFSWITMDLKNGTGSSPAHLLFFSHGEFIGVAEQKPFGKFVPHRLSPTSVEVRYVYPKADECNACATGRAISVYTFDPQTRQVSRTGELPPVN
;
A
#
# COMPACT_ATOMS: atom_id res chain seq x y z
N MET A 1 -18.87 1.57 7.91
CA MET A 1 -17.88 2.63 7.62
C MET A 1 -17.47 2.48 6.18
N THR A 2 -17.50 3.55 5.39
CA THR A 2 -17.05 3.53 3.99
C THR A 2 -15.53 3.47 3.91
N ASP A 3 -14.99 3.18 2.73
CA ASP A 3 -13.56 3.25 2.43
C ASP A 3 -12.98 4.66 2.68
N GLN A 4 -13.69 5.71 2.25
CA GLN A 4 -13.30 7.10 2.50
C GLN A 4 -13.22 7.41 3.99
N GLN A 5 -14.21 7.00 4.78
CA GLN A 5 -14.20 7.18 6.24
C GLN A 5 -13.09 6.38 6.91
N ALA A 6 -12.80 5.17 6.42
CA ALA A 6 -11.70 4.35 6.92
C ALA A 6 -10.35 5.02 6.63
N LEU A 7 -10.15 5.51 5.42
CA LEU A 7 -8.93 6.21 5.02
C LEU A 7 -8.71 7.49 5.83
N GLU A 8 -9.75 8.31 6.02
CA GLU A 8 -9.70 9.50 6.87
C GLU A 8 -9.30 9.18 8.32
N LYS A 9 -9.91 8.14 8.89
CA LYS A 9 -9.69 7.77 10.30
C LYS A 9 -8.32 7.13 10.54
N TYR A 10 -7.91 6.21 9.68
CA TYR A 10 -6.72 5.39 9.91
C TYR A 10 -5.48 5.91 9.17
N GLY A 11 -5.64 6.56 8.02
CA GLY A 11 -4.54 7.20 7.30
C GLY A 11 -3.86 8.30 8.10
N GLN A 12 -4.62 9.05 8.91
CA GLN A 12 -4.08 10.08 9.81
C GLN A 12 -3.21 9.52 10.95
N GLN A 13 -3.31 8.22 11.25
CA GLN A 13 -2.50 7.55 12.28
C GLN A 13 -1.11 7.17 11.75
N ILE A 14 -0.94 7.16 10.43
CA ILE A 14 0.33 6.83 9.79
C ILE A 14 1.19 8.09 9.76
N PRO A 15 2.43 8.05 10.30
CA PRO A 15 3.33 9.18 10.27
C PRO A 15 3.55 9.71 8.84
N PRO A 16 3.74 11.02 8.65
CA PRO A 16 4.11 11.58 7.35
C PRO A 16 5.35 10.88 6.78
N TYR A 17 5.40 10.76 5.45
CA TYR A 17 6.52 10.10 4.80
C TYR A 17 7.78 10.97 4.84
N THR A 18 8.87 10.43 5.36
CA THR A 18 10.19 11.07 5.34
C THR A 18 11.10 10.32 4.37
N TRP A 19 11.74 11.05 3.47
CA TRP A 19 12.81 10.49 2.64
C TRP A 19 14.05 10.21 3.49
N ASP A 20 14.84 9.22 3.11
CA ASP A 20 16.07 8.91 3.85
C ASP A 20 17.02 10.12 3.82
N GLY A 21 17.48 10.52 5.01
CA GLY A 21 18.35 11.69 5.17
C GLY A 21 17.64 13.04 5.16
N ASP A 22 16.31 13.06 4.99
CA ASP A 22 15.50 14.27 5.12
C ASP A 22 15.10 14.51 6.59
N THR A 23 15.33 15.72 7.08
CA THR A 23 14.98 16.17 8.43
C THR A 23 13.82 17.17 8.46
N SER A 24 13.22 17.45 7.29
CA SER A 24 12.06 18.33 7.17
C SER A 24 10.77 17.66 7.67
N GLU A 25 9.70 18.45 7.79
CA GLU A 25 8.37 17.91 8.04
C GLU A 25 7.99 16.96 6.89
N GLY A 26 7.80 15.68 7.20
CA GLY A 26 7.53 14.66 6.19
C GLY A 26 6.30 14.95 5.32
N ALA A 27 6.27 14.41 4.10
CA ALA A 27 5.17 14.60 3.17
C ALA A 27 3.87 13.98 3.72
N PRO A 28 2.76 14.74 3.74
CA PRO A 28 1.50 14.25 4.26
C PRO A 28 0.83 13.26 3.29
N TRP A 29 0.12 12.29 3.86
CA TRP A 29 -0.73 11.36 3.12
C TRP A 29 -2.01 12.03 2.60
N ASP A 30 -2.52 11.59 1.45
CA ASP A 30 -3.82 12.02 0.92
C ASP A 30 -4.93 11.18 1.54
N THR A 31 -5.43 11.62 2.68
CA THR A 31 -6.58 10.96 3.34
C THR A 31 -7.92 11.46 2.82
N SER A 32 -7.92 12.41 1.86
CA SER A 32 -9.15 13.08 1.39
C SER A 32 -9.83 12.36 0.24
N LYS A 33 -9.17 11.37 -0.35
CA LYS A 33 -9.70 10.56 -1.44
C LYS A 33 -9.08 9.17 -1.45
N VAL A 34 -9.89 8.16 -1.69
CA VAL A 34 -9.41 6.82 -2.04
C VAL A 34 -8.91 6.79 -3.49
N PRO A 35 -7.83 6.06 -3.82
CA PRO A 35 -7.42 5.87 -5.20
C PRO A 35 -8.47 5.09 -5.99
N GLU A 36 -8.74 5.55 -7.21
CA GLU A 36 -9.64 4.85 -8.12
C GLU A 36 -8.99 3.59 -8.70
N ASN A 37 -9.76 2.50 -8.74
CA ASN A 37 -9.35 1.30 -9.47
C ASN A 37 -9.42 1.56 -10.97
N ILE A 38 -8.28 1.50 -11.65
CA ILE A 38 -8.23 1.60 -13.12
C ILE A 38 -8.14 0.18 -13.68
N PRO A 39 -9.19 -0.35 -14.35
CA PRO A 39 -9.25 -1.76 -14.75
C PRO A 39 -8.07 -2.25 -15.57
N THR A 40 -7.50 -1.38 -16.42
CA THR A 40 -6.39 -1.71 -17.32
C THR A 40 -5.00 -1.57 -16.70
N LYS A 41 -4.90 -1.01 -15.49
CA LYS A 41 -3.62 -0.74 -14.84
C LYS A 41 -3.56 -1.35 -13.45
N ASN A 42 -4.43 -0.88 -12.57
CA ASN A 42 -4.41 -1.20 -11.14
C ASN A 42 -5.86 -1.45 -10.70
N PRO A 43 -6.46 -2.62 -11.05
CA PRO A 43 -7.87 -2.89 -10.80
C PRO A 43 -8.22 -3.05 -9.31
N GLU A 44 -7.22 -3.17 -8.44
CA GLU A 44 -7.40 -3.57 -7.05
C GLU A 44 -6.69 -2.64 -6.05
N LEU A 45 -6.40 -1.38 -6.40
CA LEU A 45 -5.80 -0.43 -5.45
C LEU A 45 -6.61 -0.28 -4.16
N ASN A 46 -7.93 -0.34 -4.29
CA ASN A 46 -8.86 -0.29 -3.18
C ASN A 46 -9.93 -1.37 -3.39
N THR A 47 -9.87 -2.42 -2.57
CA THR A 47 -10.94 -3.44 -2.52
C THR A 47 -11.58 -3.44 -1.14
N TYR A 48 -11.56 -2.30 -0.44
CA TYR A 48 -12.07 -2.20 0.92
C TYR A 48 -13.51 -2.68 0.99
N ASP A 49 -13.74 -3.57 1.94
CA ASP A 49 -15.05 -4.10 2.27
C ASP A 49 -15.10 -4.22 3.80
N PRO A 50 -16.01 -3.48 4.48
CA PRO A 50 -16.13 -3.53 5.93
C PRO A 50 -16.68 -4.87 6.45
N CYS A 51 -17.19 -5.74 5.58
CA CYS A 51 -17.68 -7.07 5.92
C CYS A 51 -16.68 -8.18 5.56
N ALA A 52 -15.63 -7.87 4.79
CA ALA A 52 -14.65 -8.88 4.38
C ALA A 52 -13.65 -9.20 5.50
N GLU A 53 -13.23 -10.45 5.53
CA GLU A 53 -12.21 -10.93 6.46
C GLU A 53 -10.85 -10.25 6.24
N PHE A 54 -10.50 -9.95 4.99
CA PHE A 54 -9.30 -9.20 4.65
C PHE A 54 -9.52 -8.32 3.40
N SER A 55 -9.34 -7.01 3.58
CA SER A 55 -9.45 -6.00 2.53
C SER A 55 -8.40 -4.91 2.70
N TRP A 56 -8.25 -4.03 1.71
CA TRP A 56 -7.20 -3.02 1.73
C TRP A 56 -7.57 -1.74 1.00
N ILE A 57 -6.85 -0.67 1.35
CA ILE A 57 -6.87 0.63 0.69
C ILE A 57 -5.42 1.03 0.40
N THR A 58 -5.12 1.39 -0.84
CA THR A 58 -3.89 2.10 -1.18
C THR A 58 -4.03 3.56 -0.77
N MET A 59 -3.02 4.13 -0.13
CA MET A 59 -2.98 5.53 0.30
C MET A 59 -1.79 6.23 -0.33
N ASP A 60 -2.08 7.18 -1.20
CA ASP A 60 -1.08 8.00 -1.89
C ASP A 60 -0.62 9.17 -1.01
N LEU A 61 0.53 9.76 -1.35
CA LEU A 61 0.91 11.06 -0.83
C LEU A 61 -0.01 12.17 -1.35
N LYS A 62 -0.22 13.20 -0.52
CA LYS A 62 -0.86 14.43 -0.97
C LYS A 62 0.01 15.08 -2.05
N ASN A 63 -0.60 15.39 -3.19
CA ASN A 63 0.11 15.84 -4.40
C ASN A 63 1.14 14.82 -4.93
N GLY A 64 1.00 13.54 -4.59
CA GLY A 64 1.83 12.45 -5.09
C GLY A 64 1.73 12.32 -6.61
N THR A 65 2.81 11.83 -7.20
CA THR A 65 2.89 11.48 -8.63
C THR A 65 2.98 9.96 -8.77
N GLY A 66 2.91 9.43 -9.99
CA GLY A 66 2.98 7.98 -10.23
C GLY A 66 4.28 7.30 -9.78
N SER A 67 5.32 8.07 -9.41
CA SER A 67 6.58 7.56 -8.82
C SER A 67 6.70 7.83 -7.32
N SER A 68 5.73 8.51 -6.70
CA SER A 68 5.70 8.75 -5.27
C SER A 68 5.44 7.44 -4.51
N PRO A 69 5.97 7.29 -3.29
CA PRO A 69 5.61 6.20 -2.41
C PRO A 69 4.13 6.21 -2.06
N ALA A 70 3.57 5.02 -1.83
CA ALA A 70 2.21 4.82 -1.34
C ALA A 70 2.20 3.75 -0.24
N HIS A 71 1.24 3.82 0.69
CA HIS A 71 0.98 2.74 1.64
C HIS A 71 -0.12 1.83 1.13
N LEU A 72 -0.06 0.56 1.55
CA LEU A 72 -1.17 -0.38 1.45
C LEU A 72 -1.65 -0.66 2.88
N LEU A 73 -2.84 -0.16 3.22
CA LEU A 73 -3.46 -0.31 4.53
C LEU A 73 -4.33 -1.55 4.52
N PHE A 74 -4.17 -2.40 5.53
CA PHE A 74 -4.91 -3.64 5.68
C PHE A 74 -6.03 -3.50 6.71
N PHE A 75 -7.16 -4.13 6.38
CA PHE A 75 -8.37 -4.12 7.18
C PHE A 75 -8.93 -5.54 7.32
N SER A 76 -9.55 -5.81 8.47
CA SER A 76 -10.41 -6.98 8.69
C SER A 76 -11.71 -6.51 9.30
N HIS A 77 -12.84 -6.83 8.66
CA HIS A 77 -14.18 -6.42 9.11
C HIS A 77 -14.28 -4.91 9.41
N GLY A 78 -13.66 -4.09 8.55
CA GLY A 78 -13.60 -2.63 8.68
C GLY A 78 -12.64 -2.10 9.75
N GLU A 79 -11.95 -2.97 10.50
CA GLU A 79 -10.94 -2.56 11.48
C GLU A 79 -9.56 -2.55 10.84
N PHE A 80 -8.81 -1.46 11.02
CA PHE A 80 -7.42 -1.37 10.60
C PHE A 80 -6.54 -2.35 11.39
N ILE A 81 -5.76 -3.14 10.67
CA ILE A 81 -4.90 -4.19 11.26
C ILE A 81 -3.42 -4.00 10.93
N GLY A 82 -3.07 -3.00 10.12
CA GLY A 82 -1.67 -2.64 9.84
C GLY A 82 -1.44 -2.16 8.42
N VAL A 83 -0.18 -1.91 8.08
CA VAL A 83 0.27 -1.61 6.72
C VAL A 83 1.07 -2.78 6.17
N ALA A 84 1.14 -2.90 4.84
CA ALA A 84 2.01 -3.87 4.19
C ALA A 84 3.46 -3.73 4.65
N GLU A 85 3.98 -2.51 4.62
CA GLU A 85 5.37 -2.20 4.98
C GLU A 85 5.41 -0.89 5.76
N GLN A 86 6.27 -0.84 6.79
CA GLN A 86 6.49 0.38 7.57
C GLN A 86 7.13 1.48 6.72
N LYS A 87 8.10 1.09 5.87
CA LYS A 87 8.66 1.96 4.84
C LYS A 87 7.94 1.67 3.53
N PRO A 88 7.12 2.61 3.02
CA PRO A 88 6.36 2.38 1.80
C PRO A 88 7.28 2.35 0.58
N PHE A 89 6.84 1.63 -0.44
CA PHE A 89 7.51 1.55 -1.74
C PHE A 89 6.83 2.49 -2.73
N GLY A 90 7.53 2.77 -3.83
CA GLY A 90 6.98 3.50 -4.99
C GLY A 90 5.86 2.71 -5.67
N LYS A 91 6.00 2.45 -6.97
CA LYS A 91 4.94 1.80 -7.74
C LYS A 91 4.75 0.33 -7.32
N PHE A 92 3.54 -0.01 -6.89
CA PHE A 92 3.10 -1.39 -6.73
C PHE A 92 1.64 -1.59 -7.17
N VAL A 93 1.26 -2.85 -7.37
CA VAL A 93 -0.12 -3.25 -7.64
C VAL A 93 -0.47 -4.47 -6.78
N PRO A 94 -1.47 -4.37 -5.88
CA PRO A 94 -2.00 -5.52 -5.17
C PRO A 94 -2.90 -6.37 -6.09
N HIS A 95 -2.94 -7.66 -5.82
CA HIS A 95 -3.72 -8.67 -6.51
C HIS A 95 -4.23 -9.70 -5.49
N ARG A 96 -5.55 -9.84 -5.38
CA ARG A 96 -6.19 -10.78 -4.47
C ARG A 96 -5.87 -12.20 -4.90
N LEU A 97 -5.30 -12.97 -3.96
CA LEU A 97 -5.09 -14.40 -4.14
C LEU A 97 -6.19 -15.23 -3.47
N SER A 98 -6.68 -14.77 -2.32
CA SER A 98 -7.72 -15.45 -1.56
C SER A 98 -8.52 -14.45 -0.71
N PRO A 99 -9.56 -14.91 0.03
CA PRO A 99 -10.25 -14.06 0.99
C PRO A 99 -9.34 -13.48 2.09
N THR A 100 -8.19 -14.09 2.38
CA THR A 100 -7.26 -13.70 3.45
C THR A 100 -5.84 -13.38 2.95
N SER A 101 -5.60 -13.33 1.63
CA SER A 101 -4.26 -13.05 1.11
C SER A 101 -4.23 -12.20 -0.16
N VAL A 102 -3.17 -11.40 -0.26
CA VAL A 102 -2.90 -10.50 -1.38
C VAL A 102 -1.44 -10.64 -1.83
N GLU A 103 -1.25 -10.76 -3.14
CA GLU A 103 0.04 -10.61 -3.80
C GLU A 103 0.25 -9.14 -4.13
N VAL A 104 1.39 -8.57 -3.77
CA VAL A 104 1.78 -7.21 -4.13
C VAL A 104 2.95 -7.28 -5.09
N ARG A 105 2.75 -6.77 -6.31
CA ARG A 105 3.77 -6.70 -7.36
C ARG A 105 4.38 -5.31 -7.36
N TYR A 106 5.66 -5.24 -7.06
CA TYR A 106 6.41 -4.00 -7.05
C TYR A 106 7.14 -3.78 -8.37
N VAL A 107 7.26 -2.51 -8.75
CA VAL A 107 8.08 -2.04 -9.87
C VAL A 107 9.06 -1.00 -9.33
N TYR A 108 10.35 -1.23 -9.53
CA TYR A 108 11.39 -0.34 -9.03
C TYR A 108 12.49 -0.11 -10.08
N PRO A 109 13.13 1.07 -10.11
CA PRO A 109 14.28 1.30 -10.98
C PRO A 109 15.48 0.50 -10.47
N LYS A 110 16.18 -0.20 -11.36
CA LYS A 110 17.53 -0.72 -11.07
C LYS A 110 18.55 0.41 -11.09
N ALA A 111 19.80 0.09 -10.76
CA ALA A 111 20.92 1.01 -10.96
C ALA A 111 20.88 1.59 -12.38
N ASP A 112 21.06 2.90 -12.49
CA ASP A 112 21.05 3.68 -13.74
C ASP A 112 19.71 3.74 -14.50
N GLU A 113 18.61 3.24 -13.94
CA GLU A 113 17.27 3.38 -14.55
C GLU A 113 16.50 4.60 -14.05
N CYS A 114 15.73 5.21 -14.95
CA CYS A 114 14.77 6.24 -14.57
C CYS A 114 13.53 5.63 -13.89
N ASN A 115 12.86 6.36 -12.99
CA ASN A 115 11.64 5.87 -12.31
C ASN A 115 10.54 5.43 -13.29
N ALA A 116 10.33 6.19 -14.36
CA ALA A 116 9.33 5.85 -15.39
C ALA A 116 9.75 4.65 -16.26
N CYS A 117 11.04 4.31 -16.27
CA CYS A 117 11.67 3.29 -17.10
C CYS A 117 11.89 1.97 -16.33
N ALA A 118 11.47 1.90 -15.07
CA ALA A 118 11.79 0.84 -14.12
C ALA A 118 11.54 -0.59 -14.64
N THR A 119 12.60 -1.40 -14.68
CA THR A 119 12.53 -2.82 -15.06
C THR A 119 12.65 -3.78 -13.88
N GLY A 120 13.01 -3.29 -12.68
CA GLY A 120 13.00 -4.07 -11.46
C GLY A 120 11.60 -4.59 -11.11
N ARG A 121 11.52 -5.83 -10.65
CA ARG A 121 10.30 -6.49 -10.19
C ARG A 121 10.59 -7.20 -8.88
N ALA A 122 9.64 -7.13 -7.95
CA ALA A 122 9.62 -7.93 -6.74
C ALA A 122 8.17 -8.31 -6.45
N ILE A 123 7.97 -9.47 -5.84
CA ILE A 123 6.63 -9.97 -5.50
C ILE A 123 6.65 -10.38 -4.04
N SER A 124 5.75 -9.79 -3.25
CA SER A 124 5.47 -10.25 -1.89
C SER A 124 4.03 -10.75 -1.77
N VAL A 125 3.81 -11.73 -0.90
CA VAL A 125 2.47 -12.21 -0.54
C VAL A 125 2.25 -11.91 0.93
N TYR A 126 1.15 -11.20 1.21
CA TYR A 126 0.67 -10.90 2.55
C TYR A 126 -0.52 -11.79 2.87
N THR A 127 -0.45 -12.53 3.98
CA THR A 127 -1.51 -13.45 4.42
C THR A 127 -1.95 -13.08 5.81
N PHE A 128 -3.24 -12.76 5.95
CA PHE A 128 -3.91 -12.51 7.22
C PHE A 128 -4.24 -13.82 7.92
N ASP A 129 -3.88 -13.92 9.19
CA ASP A 129 -4.30 -14.96 10.11
C ASP A 129 -5.45 -14.42 11.00
N PRO A 130 -6.69 -14.92 10.83
CA PRO A 130 -7.84 -14.48 11.61
C PRO A 130 -7.75 -14.82 13.10
N GLN A 131 -6.99 -15.85 13.48
CA GLN A 131 -6.88 -16.30 14.86
C GLN A 131 -5.99 -15.36 15.67
N THR A 132 -4.85 -14.95 15.09
CA THR A 132 -3.89 -14.06 15.74
C THR A 132 -4.11 -12.59 15.40
N ARG A 133 -4.92 -12.31 14.38
CA ARG A 133 -5.13 -11.01 13.75
C ARG A 133 -3.84 -10.38 13.24
N GLN A 134 -2.90 -11.20 12.78
CA GLN A 134 -1.62 -10.75 12.24
C GLN A 134 -1.56 -10.97 10.74
N VAL A 135 -0.74 -10.14 10.07
CA VAL A 135 -0.42 -10.32 8.66
C VAL A 135 1.03 -10.79 8.56
N SER A 136 1.23 -11.96 7.95
CA SER A 136 2.56 -12.48 7.62
C SER A 136 2.92 -12.12 6.18
N ARG A 137 4.22 -11.89 5.92
CA ARG A 137 4.74 -11.63 4.58
C ARG A 137 5.71 -12.72 4.15
N THR A 138 5.60 -13.12 2.88
CA THR A 138 6.61 -13.94 2.19
C THR A 138 7.00 -13.29 0.86
N GLY A 139 8.09 -13.75 0.24
CA GLY A 139 8.57 -13.23 -1.04
C GLY A 139 9.53 -12.05 -0.91
N GLU A 140 9.71 -11.35 -2.02
CA GLU A 140 10.73 -10.32 -2.21
C GLU A 140 10.11 -8.91 -2.07
N LEU A 141 10.90 -8.00 -1.51
CA LEU A 141 10.65 -6.56 -1.58
C LEU A 141 11.65 -5.92 -2.54
N PRO A 142 11.34 -4.76 -3.11
CA PRO A 142 12.36 -3.94 -3.76
C PRO A 142 13.55 -3.72 -2.82
N PRO A 143 14.78 -3.67 -3.35
CA PRO A 143 15.94 -3.33 -2.55
C PRO A 143 15.75 -1.95 -1.94
N VAL A 144 15.98 -1.84 -0.63
CA VAL A 144 16.06 -0.56 0.06
C VAL A 144 17.48 -0.03 -0.12
N ASN A 145 17.61 1.19 -0.63
CA ASN A 145 18.87 1.92 -0.62
C ASN A 145 19.09 2.63 0.72
#